data_AF-A0A544YPD3-F1
#
_entry.id   AF-A0A544YPD3-F1
#
_cell.length_a   1.000
_cell.length_b   1.000
_cell.length_c   1.000
_cell.angle_alpha   90.00
_cell.angle_beta   90.00
_cell.angle_gamma   90.00
#
_symmetry.space_group_name_H-M   'P 1'
#
loop_
_entity.id
_entity.type
_entity.pdbx_description
1 polymer ?
#
loop_
_entity_poly.entity_id
_entity_poly.type
_entity_poly.pdbx_seq_one_letter_code
_entity_poly.pdbx_strand_id
1 'polypeptide(L)'
;MTGPDDAPLPDSHWWLEDPELWPLLAFEGGADEYGRPVDATWTDRQQVLEDLIRRPGPVDIDFARFLLVQETHSHGHSWGFRHGIELAAILVAEHRQVQDVWLLWEAVYRSFDTWGIMPHQLLYSAGVERTRRHATDSDHPHRDLLLEDLRKLSDVTDEQVEQLIAERRRYYAAALEALDDSAAAKPNPAEDAAGPPVMTEQAHGDPDLVFLRALRRGQLVTGTVIEIAGFGVTCVDIGEFTAMINIPELSWRPINHPSDVVTVGQEVTAEILDVDVERRRVPLSLKALQDDPLIQLQQRIGQTVTGPATKIVPFGAFVRVEDRSDGFEGLLHRSELAGIHIQVGDVLTVKIAQVDTMRRRIQLTRRP
;
A
#
# COMPACT_ATOMS: atom_id res chain seq x y z
N MET A 1 12.67 -26.72 -31.62
CA MET A 1 11.97 -27.07 -30.37
C MET A 1 11.80 -25.77 -29.61
N THR A 2 10.68 -25.10 -29.84
CA THR A 2 10.19 -24.03 -28.98
C THR A 2 9.60 -24.66 -27.70
N GLY A 3 9.72 -23.97 -26.57
CA GLY A 3 9.11 -24.41 -25.31
C GLY A 3 7.60 -24.18 -25.27
N PRO A 4 6.91 -24.51 -24.17
CA PRO A 4 5.46 -24.37 -24.05
C PRO A 4 4.97 -22.91 -23.88
N ASP A 5 5.86 -21.96 -23.60
CA ASP A 5 5.53 -20.67 -22.96
C ASP A 5 5.31 -19.48 -23.93
N ASP A 6 5.00 -19.74 -25.21
CA ASP A 6 4.77 -18.70 -26.25
C ASP A 6 3.38 -18.84 -26.92
N ALA A 7 2.38 -19.37 -26.20
CA ALA A 7 1.00 -19.33 -26.64
C ALA A 7 0.43 -17.93 -26.38
N PRO A 8 -0.06 -17.19 -27.39
CA PRO A 8 -0.76 -15.93 -27.14
C PRO A 8 -2.00 -16.22 -26.28
N LEU A 9 -2.24 -15.37 -25.28
CA LEU A 9 -3.42 -15.48 -24.43
C LEU A 9 -4.69 -15.56 -25.31
N PRO A 10 -5.67 -16.43 -24.99
CA PRO A 10 -6.88 -16.54 -25.79
C PRO A 10 -7.70 -15.23 -25.78
N ASP A 11 -8.78 -15.20 -26.58
CA ASP A 11 -9.65 -14.03 -26.72
C ASP A 11 -10.06 -13.41 -25.37
N SER A 12 -10.35 -12.10 -25.39
CA SER A 12 -10.74 -11.33 -24.21
C SER A 12 -11.79 -12.06 -23.37
N HIS A 13 -11.48 -12.30 -22.09
CA HIS A 13 -12.32 -12.95 -21.09
C HIS A 13 -12.31 -14.48 -21.03
N TRP A 14 -11.33 -15.17 -21.63
CA TRP A 14 -11.11 -16.61 -21.50
C TRP A 14 -11.23 -17.17 -20.06
N TRP A 15 -10.81 -16.38 -19.07
CA TRP A 15 -10.86 -16.72 -17.64
C TRP A 15 -12.28 -16.86 -17.06
N LEU A 16 -13.31 -16.42 -17.78
CA LEU A 16 -14.72 -16.67 -17.42
C LEU A 16 -15.28 -17.95 -18.06
N GLU A 17 -14.68 -18.42 -19.15
CA GLU A 17 -15.18 -19.55 -19.92
C GLU A 17 -14.52 -20.87 -19.48
N ASP A 18 -13.25 -20.82 -19.04
CA ASP A 18 -12.49 -22.00 -18.63
C ASP A 18 -11.76 -21.79 -17.28
N PRO A 19 -12.31 -22.32 -16.17
CA PRO A 19 -11.64 -22.33 -14.86
C PRO A 19 -10.34 -23.14 -14.80
N GLU A 20 -10.08 -24.07 -15.72
CA GLU A 20 -8.82 -24.82 -15.75
C GLU A 20 -7.62 -23.91 -16.12
N LEU A 21 -7.89 -22.74 -16.69
CA LEU A 21 -6.88 -21.75 -17.07
C LEU A 21 -6.57 -20.71 -15.97
N TRP A 22 -7.33 -20.64 -14.87
CA TRP A 22 -7.02 -19.72 -13.76
C TRP A 22 -5.59 -19.80 -13.22
N PRO A 23 -4.92 -20.98 -13.15
CA PRO A 23 -3.52 -21.08 -12.74
C PRO A 23 -2.53 -20.26 -13.58
N LEU A 24 -2.87 -19.85 -14.83
CA LEU A 24 -2.03 -18.95 -15.63
C LEU A 24 -1.87 -17.56 -14.99
N LEU A 25 -2.78 -17.18 -14.09
CA LEU A 25 -2.72 -15.92 -13.34
C LEU A 25 -2.08 -16.11 -11.95
N ALA A 26 -1.58 -17.31 -11.62
CA ALA A 26 -0.93 -17.58 -10.33
C ALA A 26 0.30 -16.67 -10.15
N PHE A 27 0.57 -16.23 -8.91
CA PHE A 27 1.73 -15.41 -8.61
C PHE A 27 3.04 -16.14 -8.96
N GLU A 28 3.89 -15.52 -9.78
CA GLU A 28 5.17 -16.08 -10.21
C GLU A 28 6.33 -15.16 -9.84
N GLY A 29 6.72 -15.24 -8.56
CA GLY A 29 7.80 -14.45 -7.98
C GLY A 29 9.18 -14.77 -8.56
N GLY A 30 9.78 -13.78 -9.23
CA GLY A 30 11.15 -13.82 -9.73
C GLY A 30 11.96 -12.58 -9.32
N ALA A 31 13.13 -12.42 -9.95
CA ALA A 31 13.90 -11.19 -9.92
C ALA A 31 14.37 -10.83 -11.34
N ASP A 32 14.40 -9.54 -11.66
CA ASP A 32 14.88 -9.07 -12.97
C ASP A 32 16.42 -9.07 -13.08
N GLU A 33 16.94 -8.61 -14.23
CA GLU A 33 18.39 -8.53 -14.49
C GLU A 33 19.16 -7.61 -13.50
N TYR A 34 18.45 -6.74 -12.77
CA TYR A 34 19.00 -5.86 -11.72
C TYR A 34 18.77 -6.41 -10.30
N GLY A 35 18.19 -7.62 -10.16
CA GLY A 35 17.87 -8.23 -8.89
C GLY A 35 16.65 -7.63 -8.18
N ARG A 36 15.82 -6.85 -8.88
CA ARG A 36 14.58 -6.28 -8.33
C ARG A 36 13.48 -7.35 -8.35
N PRO A 37 12.66 -7.49 -7.29
CA PRO A 37 11.59 -8.48 -7.26
C PRO A 37 10.54 -8.18 -8.33
N VAL A 38 10.22 -9.20 -9.13
CA VAL A 38 9.17 -9.16 -10.17
C VAL A 38 8.17 -10.29 -9.96
N ASP A 39 7.02 -10.15 -10.58
CA ASP A 39 5.95 -11.13 -10.62
C ASP A 39 5.51 -11.27 -12.08
N ALA A 40 5.81 -12.40 -12.70
CA ALA A 40 5.76 -12.55 -14.16
C ALA A 40 4.34 -12.42 -14.72
N THR A 41 3.35 -12.94 -13.99
CA THR A 41 1.92 -12.97 -14.37
C THR A 41 1.15 -11.74 -13.92
N TRP A 42 1.81 -10.76 -13.28
CA TRP A 42 1.13 -9.61 -12.68
C TRP A 42 0.35 -8.79 -13.72
N THR A 43 0.95 -8.53 -14.89
CA THR A 43 0.31 -7.70 -15.93
C THR A 43 -1.01 -8.31 -16.40
N ASP A 44 -1.02 -9.62 -16.63
CA ASP A 44 -2.20 -10.36 -17.07
C ASP A 44 -3.28 -10.37 -15.97
N ARG A 45 -2.88 -10.64 -14.72
CA ARG A 45 -3.79 -10.62 -13.57
C ARG A 45 -4.34 -9.22 -13.29
N GLN A 46 -3.55 -8.19 -13.50
CA GLN A 46 -3.95 -6.79 -13.39
C GLN A 46 -5.01 -6.45 -14.46
N GLN A 47 -4.78 -6.83 -15.73
CA GLN A 47 -5.76 -6.66 -16.81
C GLN A 47 -7.08 -7.38 -16.48
N VAL A 48 -7.01 -8.63 -16.01
CA VAL A 48 -8.18 -9.41 -15.57
C VAL A 48 -8.96 -8.70 -14.47
N LEU A 49 -8.28 -8.20 -13.44
CA LEU A 49 -8.91 -7.50 -12.31
C LEU A 49 -9.60 -6.20 -12.77
N GLU A 50 -8.96 -5.42 -13.62
CA GLU A 50 -9.54 -4.19 -14.16
C GLU A 50 -10.76 -4.47 -15.04
N ASP A 51 -10.70 -5.49 -15.90
CA ASP A 51 -11.84 -5.95 -16.70
C ASP A 51 -13.00 -6.49 -15.86
N LEU A 52 -12.72 -7.15 -14.74
CA LEU A 52 -13.74 -7.58 -13.79
C LEU A 52 -14.39 -6.39 -13.08
N ILE A 53 -13.63 -5.31 -12.81
CA ILE A 53 -14.16 -4.08 -12.19
C ILE A 53 -15.01 -3.27 -13.18
N ARG A 54 -14.51 -3.05 -14.40
CA ARG A 54 -15.22 -2.36 -15.51
C ARG A 54 -16.58 -3.01 -15.80
N ARG A 55 -16.67 -4.34 -15.76
CA ARG A 55 -17.90 -5.07 -16.13
C ARG A 55 -18.87 -5.17 -14.94
N PRO A 56 -20.11 -4.65 -15.05
CA PRO A 56 -21.12 -4.83 -14.02
C PRO A 56 -21.71 -6.23 -14.08
N GLY A 57 -21.41 -7.07 -13.09
CA GLY A 57 -21.97 -8.42 -12.95
C GLY A 57 -21.40 -9.17 -11.75
N PRO A 58 -22.04 -10.29 -11.35
CA PRO A 58 -21.46 -11.18 -10.35
C PRO A 58 -20.21 -11.85 -10.92
N VAL A 59 -19.12 -11.80 -10.16
CA VAL A 59 -17.90 -12.57 -10.43
C VAL A 59 -18.04 -13.94 -9.76
N ASP A 60 -17.31 -14.96 -10.23
CA ASP A 60 -17.23 -16.22 -9.50
C ASP A 60 -16.45 -16.01 -8.19
N ILE A 61 -17.01 -16.48 -7.06
CA ILE A 61 -16.43 -16.24 -5.73
C ILE A 61 -15.10 -16.96 -5.53
N ASP A 62 -14.94 -18.15 -6.09
CA ASP A 62 -13.70 -18.92 -5.96
C ASP A 62 -12.62 -18.35 -6.88
N PHE A 63 -13.01 -17.74 -8.02
CA PHE A 63 -12.10 -16.92 -8.82
C PHE A 63 -11.67 -15.64 -8.10
N ALA A 64 -12.61 -14.90 -7.49
CA ALA A 64 -12.30 -13.69 -6.73
C ALA A 64 -11.36 -13.99 -5.55
N ARG A 65 -11.60 -15.08 -4.82
CA ARG A 65 -10.70 -15.60 -3.77
C ARG A 65 -9.33 -15.94 -4.32
N PHE A 66 -9.27 -16.67 -5.44
CA PHE A 66 -8.02 -17.04 -6.08
C PHE A 66 -7.19 -15.80 -6.44
N LEU A 67 -7.80 -14.80 -7.11
CA LEU A 67 -7.13 -13.55 -7.48
C LEU A 67 -6.61 -12.79 -6.25
N LEU A 68 -7.40 -12.73 -5.17
CA LEU A 68 -6.99 -12.08 -3.92
C LEU A 68 -5.80 -12.78 -3.27
N VAL A 69 -5.73 -14.12 -3.29
CA VAL A 69 -4.56 -14.88 -2.84
C VAL A 69 -3.32 -14.54 -3.69
N GLN A 70 -3.44 -14.48 -5.02
CA GLN A 70 -2.29 -14.17 -5.89
C GLN A 70 -1.78 -12.74 -5.68
N GLU A 71 -2.68 -11.76 -5.58
CA GLU A 71 -2.29 -10.37 -5.29
C GLU A 71 -1.67 -10.23 -3.89
N THR A 72 -2.18 -10.96 -2.90
CA THR A 72 -1.63 -11.02 -1.53
C THR A 72 -0.19 -11.59 -1.52
N HIS A 73 0.13 -12.54 -2.40
CA HIS A 73 1.51 -13.01 -2.61
C HIS A 73 2.36 -11.98 -3.36
N SER A 74 1.84 -11.39 -4.44
CA SER A 74 2.52 -10.39 -5.28
C SER A 74 2.97 -9.15 -4.48
N HIS A 75 2.12 -8.65 -3.59
CA HIS A 75 2.42 -7.57 -2.65
C HIS A 75 3.42 -7.97 -1.55
N GLY A 76 3.42 -9.25 -1.15
CA GLY A 76 4.41 -9.77 -0.21
C GLY A 76 5.82 -9.94 -0.81
N HIS A 77 5.94 -9.93 -2.14
CA HIS A 77 7.18 -10.18 -2.87
C HIS A 77 7.80 -8.92 -3.47
N SER A 78 6.99 -8.05 -4.08
CA SER A 78 7.46 -6.87 -4.80
C SER A 78 6.88 -5.56 -4.25
N TRP A 79 7.77 -4.62 -3.94
CA TRP A 79 7.39 -3.27 -3.49
C TRP A 79 7.00 -2.40 -4.69
N GLY A 80 5.87 -1.68 -4.60
CA GLY A 80 5.44 -0.75 -5.63
C GLY A 80 3.92 -0.50 -5.66
N PHE A 81 3.53 0.62 -6.28
CA PHE A 81 2.14 1.07 -6.40
C PHE A 81 1.29 0.12 -7.26
N ARG A 82 0.46 -0.71 -6.61
CA ARG A 82 -0.44 -1.68 -7.24
C ARG A 82 -1.82 -1.62 -6.59
N HIS A 83 -2.88 -1.39 -7.38
CA HIS A 83 -4.27 -1.37 -6.89
C HIS A 83 -4.95 -2.76 -6.96
N GLY A 84 -4.32 -3.74 -7.61
CA GLY A 84 -4.89 -5.08 -7.85
C GLY A 84 -5.37 -5.80 -6.58
N ILE A 85 -4.62 -5.74 -5.48
CA ILE A 85 -5.03 -6.37 -4.20
C ILE A 85 -6.33 -5.79 -3.65
N GLU A 86 -6.58 -4.49 -3.83
CA GLU A 86 -7.86 -3.89 -3.42
C GLU A 86 -8.98 -4.20 -4.40
N LEU A 87 -8.71 -4.23 -5.71
CA LEU A 87 -9.71 -4.69 -6.69
C LEU A 87 -10.19 -6.10 -6.34
N ALA A 88 -9.27 -7.02 -6.05
CA ALA A 88 -9.58 -8.38 -5.65
C ALA A 88 -10.31 -8.44 -4.28
N ALA A 89 -9.94 -7.58 -3.31
CA ALA A 89 -10.62 -7.50 -2.03
C ALA A 89 -12.06 -6.99 -2.14
N ILE A 90 -12.32 -6.02 -3.02
CA ILE A 90 -13.67 -5.53 -3.33
C ILE A 90 -14.51 -6.66 -3.94
N LEU A 91 -13.98 -7.39 -4.93
CA LEU A 91 -14.66 -8.52 -5.55
C LEU A 91 -15.06 -9.60 -4.52
N VAL A 92 -14.15 -9.98 -3.61
CA VAL A 92 -14.47 -10.93 -2.53
C VAL A 92 -15.50 -10.35 -1.55
N ALA A 93 -15.38 -9.08 -1.17
CA ALA A 93 -16.28 -8.42 -0.24
C ALA A 93 -17.72 -8.28 -0.77
N GLU A 94 -17.92 -8.13 -2.09
CA GLU A 94 -19.23 -8.08 -2.74
C GLU A 94 -20.08 -9.35 -2.47
N HIS A 95 -19.46 -10.51 -2.24
CA HIS A 95 -20.16 -11.77 -1.91
C HIS A 95 -20.64 -11.90 -0.46
N ARG A 96 -20.18 -11.03 0.45
CA ARG A 96 -20.59 -10.95 1.88
C ARG A 96 -20.54 -12.28 2.66
N GLN A 97 -19.58 -13.16 2.35
CA GLN A 97 -19.39 -14.43 3.06
C GLN A 97 -18.47 -14.26 4.28
N VAL A 98 -18.87 -14.80 5.44
CA VAL A 98 -18.12 -14.59 6.70
C VAL A 98 -16.81 -15.39 6.76
N GLN A 99 -16.72 -16.45 5.97
CA GLN A 99 -15.53 -17.29 5.83
C GLN A 99 -14.34 -16.50 5.26
N ASP A 100 -14.62 -15.50 4.43
CA ASP A 100 -13.60 -14.72 3.71
C ASP A 100 -12.96 -13.62 4.57
N VAL A 101 -13.42 -13.40 5.81
CA VAL A 101 -12.80 -12.43 6.73
C VAL A 101 -11.30 -12.69 6.94
N TRP A 102 -10.86 -13.95 6.92
CA TRP A 102 -9.45 -14.29 7.11
C TRP A 102 -8.59 -13.97 5.90
N LEU A 103 -9.15 -14.17 4.69
CA LEU A 103 -8.50 -13.81 3.43
C LEU A 103 -8.43 -12.28 3.26
N LEU A 104 -9.52 -11.58 3.57
CA LEU A 104 -9.56 -10.11 3.62
C LEU A 104 -8.62 -9.55 4.69
N TRP A 105 -8.51 -10.20 5.86
CA TRP A 105 -7.56 -9.81 6.91
C TRP A 105 -6.10 -10.01 6.49
N GLU A 106 -5.76 -11.10 5.81
CA GLU A 106 -4.40 -11.28 5.30
C GLU A 106 -4.06 -10.24 4.23
N ALA A 107 -4.99 -9.96 3.31
CA ALA A 107 -4.84 -8.91 2.31
C ALA A 107 -4.63 -7.52 2.94
N VAL A 108 -5.49 -7.14 3.90
CA VAL A 108 -5.34 -5.92 4.71
C VAL A 108 -3.97 -5.87 5.40
N TYR A 109 -3.56 -6.97 6.03
CA TYR A 109 -2.30 -7.04 6.79
C TYR A 109 -1.05 -6.93 5.89
N ARG A 110 -1.12 -7.40 4.64
CA ARG A 110 -0.02 -7.31 3.66
C ARG A 110 -0.04 -6.06 2.78
N SER A 111 -1.18 -5.39 2.65
CA SER A 111 -1.39 -4.19 1.80
C SER A 111 -0.77 -2.91 2.40
N PHE A 112 0.50 -2.96 2.80
CA PHE A 112 1.15 -1.90 3.58
C PHE A 112 1.53 -0.64 2.77
N ASP A 113 1.31 -0.61 1.45
CA ASP A 113 1.89 0.40 0.55
C ASP A 113 0.85 1.21 -0.26
N THR A 114 0.67 2.47 0.18
CA THR A 114 0.27 3.66 -0.60
C THR A 114 -1.18 3.83 -1.15
N TRP A 115 -1.65 5.10 -1.06
CA TRP A 115 -2.95 5.61 -1.56
C TRP A 115 -4.23 5.16 -0.85
N GLY A 116 -4.11 4.97 0.47
CA GLY A 116 -5.23 4.64 1.35
C GLY A 116 -5.09 3.21 1.83
N ILE A 117 -5.00 3.03 3.15
CA ILE A 117 -5.04 1.73 3.81
C ILE A 117 -6.21 0.92 3.21
N MET A 118 -5.96 -0.29 2.69
CA MET A 118 -7.02 -1.19 2.19
C MET A 118 -8.17 -1.15 3.18
N PRO A 119 -9.38 -0.70 2.83
CA PRO A 119 -10.32 -0.24 3.85
C PRO A 119 -10.62 -1.33 4.87
N HIS A 120 -10.18 -1.16 6.13
CA HIS A 120 -10.32 -2.19 7.17
C HIS A 120 -11.80 -2.55 7.42
N GLN A 121 -12.74 -1.68 7.05
CA GLN A 121 -14.18 -1.94 7.04
C GLN A 121 -14.58 -3.12 6.13
N LEU A 122 -13.78 -3.49 5.11
CA LEU A 122 -13.99 -4.69 4.29
C LEU A 122 -13.99 -5.99 5.13
N LEU A 123 -13.33 -5.98 6.30
CA LEU A 123 -13.40 -7.10 7.25
C LEU A 123 -14.84 -7.36 7.72
N TYR A 124 -15.70 -6.33 7.73
CA TYR A 124 -17.12 -6.43 8.05
C TYR A 124 -18.03 -6.64 6.83
N SER A 125 -17.50 -6.95 5.64
CA SER A 125 -18.29 -7.19 4.42
C SER A 125 -19.42 -8.23 4.60
N ALA A 126 -19.20 -9.23 5.47
CA ALA A 126 -20.19 -10.24 5.82
C ALA A 126 -21.20 -9.81 6.91
N GLY A 127 -21.16 -8.56 7.36
CA GLY A 127 -21.95 -7.98 8.45
C GLY A 127 -21.21 -7.95 9.79
N VAL A 128 -21.29 -6.84 10.52
CA VAL A 128 -20.52 -6.53 11.73
C VAL A 128 -20.66 -7.62 12.80
N GLU A 129 -21.89 -7.91 13.22
CA GLU A 129 -22.15 -8.89 14.28
C GLU A 129 -21.77 -10.32 13.86
N ARG A 130 -22.08 -10.69 12.60
CA ARG A 130 -21.75 -12.00 12.04
C ARG A 130 -20.23 -12.22 12.04
N THR A 131 -19.48 -11.20 11.64
CA THR A 131 -18.01 -11.20 11.60
C THR A 131 -17.41 -11.26 13.00
N ARG A 132 -17.85 -10.40 13.92
CA ARG A 132 -17.38 -10.39 15.33
C ARG A 132 -17.58 -11.75 15.98
N ARG A 133 -18.76 -12.35 15.79
CA ARG A 133 -19.07 -13.69 16.29
C ARG A 133 -18.17 -14.75 15.66
N HIS A 134 -18.06 -14.80 14.33
CA HIS A 134 -17.21 -15.78 13.64
C HIS A 134 -15.74 -15.68 14.05
N ALA A 135 -15.20 -14.47 14.18
CA ALA A 135 -13.85 -14.25 14.70
C ALA A 135 -13.70 -14.71 16.16
N THR A 136 -14.71 -14.48 17.00
CA THR A 136 -14.72 -14.88 18.42
C THR A 136 -14.78 -16.40 18.58
N ASP A 137 -15.61 -17.08 17.79
CA ASP A 137 -15.90 -18.52 17.84
C ASP A 137 -14.84 -19.37 17.08
N SER A 138 -13.84 -18.76 16.45
CA SER A 138 -12.83 -19.44 15.62
C SER A 138 -11.60 -19.94 16.41
N ASP A 139 -10.94 -20.98 15.91
CA ASP A 139 -9.62 -21.45 16.36
C ASP A 139 -8.45 -20.92 15.49
N HIS A 140 -8.69 -19.93 14.62
CA HIS A 140 -7.68 -19.45 13.67
C HIS A 140 -6.44 -18.84 14.37
N PRO A 141 -5.18 -19.13 13.93
CA PRO A 141 -3.96 -18.68 14.60
C PRO A 141 -3.82 -17.16 14.76
N HIS A 142 -4.48 -16.38 13.91
CA HIS A 142 -4.46 -14.91 13.95
C HIS A 142 -5.73 -14.28 14.55
N ARG A 143 -6.58 -15.07 15.21
CA ARG A 143 -7.83 -14.62 15.83
C ARG A 143 -7.67 -13.36 16.68
N ASP A 144 -6.72 -13.36 17.61
CA ASP A 144 -6.59 -12.25 18.56
C ASP A 144 -6.10 -10.95 17.88
N LEU A 145 -5.40 -11.06 16.75
CA LEU A 145 -5.02 -9.92 15.91
C LEU A 145 -6.25 -9.36 15.17
N LEU A 146 -7.03 -10.24 14.52
CA LEU A 146 -8.29 -9.83 13.89
C LEU A 146 -9.23 -9.17 14.92
N LEU A 147 -9.37 -9.73 16.12
CA LEU A 147 -10.18 -9.13 17.19
C LEU A 147 -9.61 -7.77 17.67
N GLU A 148 -8.28 -7.58 17.68
CA GLU A 148 -7.66 -6.26 17.94
C GLU A 148 -8.06 -5.24 16.86
N ASP A 149 -8.08 -5.65 15.59
CA ASP A 149 -8.40 -4.81 14.44
C ASP A 149 -9.91 -4.50 14.35
N LEU A 150 -10.78 -5.50 14.51
CA LEU A 150 -12.24 -5.31 14.56
C LEU A 150 -12.66 -4.37 15.71
N ARG A 151 -11.92 -4.36 16.83
CA ARG A 151 -12.14 -3.43 17.95
C ARG A 151 -11.80 -1.98 17.61
N LYS A 152 -10.85 -1.73 16.69
CA LYS A 152 -10.55 -0.37 16.18
C LYS A 152 -11.69 0.17 15.31
N LEU A 153 -12.52 -0.73 14.78
CA LEU A 153 -13.73 -0.46 13.99
C LEU A 153 -14.99 -0.59 14.86
N SER A 154 -14.97 -0.07 16.10
CA SER A 154 -16.08 -0.23 17.05
C SER A 154 -17.39 0.36 16.53
N ASP A 155 -17.28 1.51 15.85
CA ASP A 155 -18.39 2.41 15.51
C ASP A 155 -18.88 2.23 14.06
N VAL A 156 -18.30 1.27 13.33
CA VAL A 156 -18.66 0.96 11.94
C VAL A 156 -19.99 0.21 11.88
N THR A 157 -20.89 0.63 10.98
CA THR A 157 -22.19 -0.01 10.73
C THR A 157 -22.21 -0.82 9.44
N ASP A 158 -23.13 -1.77 9.32
CA ASP A 158 -23.33 -2.55 8.08
C ASP A 158 -23.63 -1.64 6.87
N GLU A 159 -24.39 -0.56 7.08
CA GLU A 159 -24.72 0.45 6.06
C GLU A 159 -23.47 1.18 5.55
N GLN A 160 -22.54 1.56 6.43
CA GLN A 160 -21.28 2.19 6.05
C GLN A 160 -20.37 1.24 5.27
N VAL A 161 -20.35 -0.05 5.61
CA VAL A 161 -19.58 -1.07 4.88
C VAL A 161 -20.16 -1.28 3.47
N GLU A 162 -21.49 -1.36 3.37
CA GLU A 162 -22.20 -1.49 2.09
C GLU A 162 -22.00 -0.27 1.18
N GLN A 163 -22.13 0.94 1.74
CA GLN A 163 -21.85 2.18 1.03
C GLN A 163 -20.40 2.23 0.54
N LEU A 164 -19.44 1.90 1.40
CA LEU A 164 -18.01 1.87 1.05
C LEU A 164 -17.70 0.91 -0.09
N ILE A 165 -18.20 -0.33 -0.05
CA ILE A 165 -17.96 -1.32 -1.13
C ILE A 165 -18.50 -0.76 -2.46
N ALA A 166 -19.71 -0.22 -2.46
CA ALA A 166 -20.32 0.37 -3.65
C ALA A 166 -19.59 1.64 -4.15
N GLU A 167 -19.08 2.48 -3.24
CA GLU A 167 -18.32 3.68 -3.58
C GLU A 167 -16.92 3.34 -4.13
N ARG A 168 -16.18 2.42 -3.51
CA ARG A 168 -14.89 1.97 -4.03
C ARG A 168 -15.04 1.28 -5.38
N ARG A 169 -16.07 0.44 -5.56
CA ARG A 169 -16.36 -0.19 -6.85
C ARG A 169 -16.62 0.83 -7.97
N ARG A 170 -17.44 1.86 -7.70
CA ARG A 170 -17.69 2.97 -8.65
C ARG A 170 -16.45 3.81 -8.91
N TYR A 171 -15.68 4.12 -7.87
CA TYR A 171 -14.44 4.89 -7.98
C TYR A 171 -13.45 4.22 -8.92
N TYR A 172 -13.18 2.92 -8.75
CA TYR A 172 -12.25 2.21 -9.63
C TYR A 172 -12.79 2.04 -11.05
N ALA A 173 -14.07 1.76 -11.24
CA ALA A 173 -14.66 1.71 -12.58
C ALA A 173 -14.48 3.05 -13.33
N ALA A 174 -14.85 4.17 -12.71
CA ALA A 174 -14.71 5.50 -13.30
C ALA A 174 -13.23 5.92 -13.50
N ALA A 175 -12.33 5.51 -12.60
CA ALA A 175 -10.89 5.78 -12.74
C ALA A 175 -10.27 5.02 -13.92
N LEU A 176 -10.71 3.78 -14.17
CA LEU A 176 -10.27 2.97 -15.31
C LEU A 176 -10.81 3.52 -16.63
N GLU A 177 -12.11 3.86 -16.69
CA GLU A 177 -12.72 4.53 -17.85
C GLU A 177 -11.98 5.84 -18.21
N ALA A 178 -11.64 6.68 -17.23
CA ALA A 178 -10.92 7.92 -17.46
C ALA A 178 -9.46 7.72 -17.95
N LEU A 179 -8.82 6.61 -17.56
CA LEU A 179 -7.50 6.22 -18.09
C LEU A 179 -7.62 5.76 -19.55
N ASP A 180 -8.65 4.98 -19.87
CA ASP A 180 -8.92 4.49 -21.23
C ASP A 180 -9.27 5.66 -22.18
N ASP A 181 -10.08 6.63 -21.75
CA ASP A 181 -10.36 7.88 -22.50
C ASP A 181 -9.08 8.70 -22.74
N SER A 182 -8.20 8.80 -21.74
CA SER A 182 -6.90 9.49 -21.86
C SER A 182 -5.93 8.76 -22.81
N ALA A 183 -6.04 7.44 -22.92
CA ALA A 183 -5.30 6.62 -23.88
C ALA A 183 -5.88 6.76 -25.30
N ALA A 184 -7.20 6.68 -25.45
CA ALA A 184 -7.91 6.79 -26.73
C ALA A 184 -7.80 8.19 -27.37
N ALA A 185 -7.62 9.24 -26.56
CA ALA A 185 -7.35 10.60 -27.03
C ALA A 185 -5.97 10.77 -27.71
N LYS A 186 -5.08 9.76 -27.66
CA LYS A 186 -3.80 9.77 -28.40
C LYS A 186 -3.97 9.05 -29.74
N PRO A 187 -3.78 9.72 -30.89
CA PRO A 187 -3.92 9.09 -32.20
C PRO A 187 -2.83 8.02 -32.42
N ASN A 188 -3.25 6.84 -32.88
CA ASN A 188 -2.38 5.70 -33.13
C ASN A 188 -1.48 5.95 -34.37
N PRO A 189 -0.13 5.97 -34.27
CA PRO A 189 0.75 6.42 -35.35
C PRO A 189 1.13 5.29 -36.32
N ALA A 190 0.15 4.52 -36.82
CA ALA A 190 0.39 3.48 -37.82
C ALA A 190 -0.88 3.06 -38.59
N GLU A 191 -1.33 3.88 -39.55
CA GLU A 191 -1.86 3.40 -40.84
C GLU A 191 -2.02 4.56 -41.86
N ASP A 192 -2.01 4.20 -43.14
CA ASP A 192 -2.16 5.02 -44.36
C ASP A 192 -1.17 6.16 -44.67
N ALA A 193 -0.24 5.84 -45.58
CA ALA A 193 0.66 6.79 -46.23
C ALA A 193 0.17 7.17 -47.65
N ALA A 194 -0.23 8.42 -47.88
CA ALA A 194 -0.29 9.03 -49.24
C ALA A 194 -0.37 10.57 -49.25
N GLY A 195 0.74 11.25 -49.58
CA GLY A 195 0.73 12.55 -50.32
C GLY A 195 0.51 13.89 -49.54
N PRO A 196 1.47 14.84 -49.56
CA PRO A 196 1.30 16.23 -49.08
C PRO A 196 0.70 17.16 -50.18
N PRO A 197 0.34 18.45 -49.94
CA PRO A 197 0.76 19.40 -48.87
C PRO A 197 -0.45 20.04 -48.12
N VAL A 198 -0.41 21.09 -47.27
CA VAL A 198 0.50 22.25 -47.06
C VAL A 198 0.61 22.60 -45.55
N MET A 199 1.60 23.42 -45.18
CA MET A 199 1.85 23.96 -43.83
C MET A 199 0.80 24.96 -43.32
N THR A 200 0.43 24.89 -42.03
CA THR A 200 0.80 25.92 -41.03
C THR A 200 0.70 25.43 -39.58
N GLU A 201 1.70 25.82 -38.77
CA GLU A 201 1.76 25.94 -37.30
C GLU A 201 1.48 24.77 -36.32
N GLN A 202 2.59 24.35 -35.71
CA GLN A 202 2.80 24.03 -34.28
C GLN A 202 2.19 22.75 -33.68
N ALA A 203 3.05 21.72 -33.65
CA ALA A 203 2.95 20.63 -32.69
C ALA A 203 3.20 21.16 -31.26
N HIS A 204 2.12 21.38 -30.51
CA HIS A 204 2.18 21.47 -29.06
C HIS A 204 2.20 20.05 -28.50
N GLY A 205 3.38 19.58 -28.09
CA GLY A 205 3.47 18.42 -27.22
C GLY A 205 2.81 18.73 -25.88
N ASP A 206 2.13 17.74 -25.30
CA ASP A 206 1.51 17.80 -23.97
C ASP A 206 2.51 18.41 -22.95
N PRO A 207 2.23 19.61 -22.37
CA PRO A 207 3.17 20.32 -21.51
C PRO A 207 3.62 19.47 -20.31
N ASP A 208 2.67 18.75 -19.68
CA ASP A 208 2.94 17.83 -18.58
C ASP A 208 4.02 16.81 -18.93
N LEU A 209 3.98 16.25 -20.15
CA LEU A 209 4.94 15.23 -20.60
C LEU A 209 6.33 15.82 -20.85
N VAL A 210 6.43 17.09 -21.22
CA VAL A 210 7.72 17.79 -21.34
C VAL A 210 8.30 18.04 -19.94
N PHE A 211 7.48 18.50 -19.01
CA PHE A 211 7.87 18.75 -17.62
C PHE A 211 8.27 17.44 -16.90
N LEU A 212 7.43 16.41 -16.95
CA LEU A 212 7.68 15.10 -16.34
C LEU A 212 8.99 14.46 -16.84
N ARG A 213 9.31 14.58 -18.15
CA ARG A 213 10.57 14.06 -18.71
C ARG A 213 11.82 14.83 -18.28
N ALA A 214 11.67 16.05 -17.75
CA ALA A 214 12.78 16.83 -17.20
C ALA A 214 13.09 16.46 -15.74
N LEU A 215 12.10 15.96 -15.00
CA LEU A 215 12.25 15.52 -13.61
C LEU A 215 13.12 14.27 -13.47
N ARG A 216 13.79 14.14 -12.32
CA ARG A 216 14.62 12.97 -11.99
C ARG A 216 14.40 12.51 -10.56
N ARG A 217 14.46 11.21 -10.33
CA ARG A 217 14.58 10.64 -8.98
C ARG A 217 15.80 11.20 -8.25
N GLY A 218 15.64 11.53 -6.96
CA GLY A 218 16.64 12.18 -6.13
C GLY A 218 16.76 13.69 -6.33
N GLN A 219 15.98 14.29 -7.23
CA GLN A 219 15.94 15.74 -7.39
C GLN A 219 15.12 16.37 -6.26
N LEU A 220 15.65 17.43 -5.66
CA LEU A 220 14.89 18.29 -4.75
C LEU A 220 14.01 19.24 -5.56
N VAL A 221 12.74 19.34 -5.17
CA VAL A 221 11.76 20.28 -5.73
C VAL A 221 11.09 21.05 -4.60
N THR A 222 10.80 22.32 -4.85
CA THR A 222 10.00 23.18 -3.97
C THR A 222 8.63 23.36 -4.59
N GLY A 223 7.59 23.33 -3.77
CA GLY A 223 6.21 23.46 -4.23
C GLY A 223 5.25 23.84 -3.12
N THR A 224 4.02 24.19 -3.48
CA THR A 224 2.98 24.61 -2.53
C THR A 224 2.00 23.47 -2.27
N VAL A 225 1.70 23.17 -1.01
CA VAL A 225 0.65 22.22 -0.65
C VAL A 225 -0.71 22.78 -1.09
N ILE A 226 -1.34 22.17 -2.09
CA ILE A 226 -2.64 22.61 -2.62
C ILE A 226 -3.81 21.90 -1.95
N GLU A 227 -3.62 20.65 -1.52
CA GLU A 227 -4.66 19.83 -0.90
C GLU A 227 -4.04 18.83 0.08
N ILE A 228 -4.77 18.54 1.16
CA ILE A 228 -4.56 17.34 1.97
C ILE A 228 -5.84 16.52 1.83
N ALA A 229 -5.77 15.47 1.02
CA ALA A 229 -6.92 14.63 0.74
C ALA A 229 -7.30 13.80 1.98
N GLY A 230 -8.60 13.55 2.17
CA GLY A 230 -9.14 12.91 3.39
C GLY A 230 -8.65 11.48 3.66
N PHE A 231 -8.01 10.83 2.68
CA PHE A 231 -7.34 9.52 2.80
C PHE A 231 -5.83 9.62 3.10
N GLY A 232 -5.33 10.82 3.41
CA GLY A 232 -3.99 11.03 3.96
C GLY A 232 -2.86 11.30 2.96
N VAL A 233 -3.18 11.72 1.73
CA VAL A 233 -2.16 12.14 0.75
C VAL A 233 -2.13 13.66 0.62
N THR A 234 -0.92 14.23 0.64
CA THR A 234 -0.68 15.67 0.44
C THR A 234 -0.36 15.92 -1.02
N CYS A 235 -1.20 16.71 -1.70
CA CYS A 235 -0.94 17.18 -3.06
C CYS A 235 -0.10 18.45 -3.02
N VAL A 236 0.99 18.49 -3.78
CA VAL A 236 1.93 19.61 -3.86
C VAL A 236 2.07 20.05 -5.31
N ASP A 237 1.70 21.29 -5.58
CA ASP A 237 1.99 21.95 -6.85
C ASP A 237 3.49 22.28 -6.92
N ILE A 238 4.20 21.68 -7.88
CA ILE A 238 5.62 21.90 -8.16
C ILE A 238 5.86 22.69 -9.45
N GLY A 239 4.86 23.44 -9.93
CA GLY A 239 4.95 24.36 -11.06
C GLY A 239 3.97 24.02 -12.19
N GLU A 240 4.40 23.16 -13.11
CA GLU A 240 3.53 22.67 -14.21
C GLU A 240 2.92 21.29 -13.90
N PHE A 241 3.06 20.81 -12.66
CA PHE A 241 2.62 19.47 -12.27
C PHE A 241 2.23 19.36 -10.80
N THR A 242 1.20 18.56 -10.49
CA THR A 242 0.80 18.22 -9.12
C THR A 242 1.45 16.91 -8.69
N ALA A 243 2.41 16.99 -7.79
CA ALA A 243 3.11 15.87 -7.18
C ALA A 243 2.46 15.48 -5.83
N MET A 244 2.85 14.32 -5.25
CA MET A 244 2.15 13.76 -4.09
C MET A 244 3.09 13.26 -2.98
N ILE A 245 2.81 13.59 -1.72
CA ILE A 245 3.51 13.05 -0.54
C ILE A 245 2.53 12.17 0.25
N ASN A 246 2.93 10.91 0.53
CA ASN A 246 2.17 9.99 1.37
C ASN A 246 2.50 10.19 2.87
N ILE A 247 1.60 9.79 3.79
CA ILE A 247 1.83 9.88 5.25
C ILE A 247 3.24 9.40 5.68
N PRO A 248 3.73 8.21 5.27
CA PRO A 248 5.04 7.72 5.70
C PRO A 248 6.21 8.55 5.17
N GLU A 249 6.00 9.40 4.17
CA GLU A 249 7.03 10.22 3.52
C GLU A 249 7.08 11.66 4.06
N LEU A 250 6.12 12.05 4.91
CA LEU A 250 6.13 13.34 5.60
C LEU A 250 7.11 13.36 6.79
N SER A 251 7.32 12.23 7.46
CA SER A 251 8.09 12.16 8.72
C SER A 251 8.73 10.78 8.93
N TRP A 252 9.89 10.76 9.59
CA TRP A 252 10.50 9.52 10.12
C TRP A 252 9.76 8.92 11.32
N ARG A 253 8.86 9.69 11.96
CA ARG A 253 8.08 9.26 13.12
C ARG A 253 6.61 9.03 12.75
N PRO A 254 5.89 8.17 13.48
CA PRO A 254 4.46 7.98 13.28
C PRO A 254 3.70 9.30 13.45
N ILE A 255 2.83 9.60 12.51
CA ILE A 255 1.88 10.73 12.53
C ILE A 255 0.49 10.18 12.19
N ASN A 256 -0.58 10.84 12.67
CA ASN A 256 -1.94 10.34 12.47
C ASN A 256 -2.57 10.94 11.21
N HIS A 257 -2.27 12.21 10.92
CA HIS A 257 -2.78 12.93 9.75
C HIS A 257 -1.69 13.78 9.11
N PRO A 258 -1.67 13.99 7.78
CA PRO A 258 -0.72 14.91 7.16
C PRO A 258 -0.75 16.33 7.72
N SER A 259 -1.92 16.77 8.18
CA SER A 259 -2.11 18.08 8.82
C SER A 259 -1.32 18.27 10.13
N ASP A 260 -0.78 17.19 10.70
CA ASP A 260 0.13 17.25 11.84
C ASP A 260 1.53 17.79 11.44
N VAL A 261 1.86 17.79 10.14
CA VAL A 261 3.18 18.14 9.58
C VAL A 261 3.11 19.28 8.56
N VAL A 262 2.07 19.34 7.74
CA VAL A 262 1.92 20.34 6.66
C VAL A 262 0.53 20.98 6.64
N THR A 263 0.44 22.23 6.20
CA THR A 263 -0.82 22.97 6.02
C THR A 263 -1.07 23.29 4.54
N VAL A 264 -2.33 23.34 4.10
CA VAL A 264 -2.68 23.85 2.76
C VAL A 264 -2.24 25.31 2.62
N GLY A 265 -1.59 25.63 1.50
CA GLY A 265 -0.94 26.91 1.23
C GLY A 265 0.51 27.00 1.75
N GLN A 266 1.05 25.96 2.39
CA GLN A 266 2.44 25.93 2.83
C GLN A 266 3.39 25.61 1.68
N GLU A 267 4.46 26.39 1.54
CA GLU A 267 5.60 26.03 0.70
C GLU A 267 6.43 24.93 1.39
N VAL A 268 6.72 23.85 0.66
CA VAL A 268 7.51 22.70 1.12
C VAL A 268 8.60 22.39 0.10
N THR A 269 9.74 21.89 0.58
CA THR A 269 10.80 21.33 -0.27
C THR A 269 10.89 19.83 0.00
N ALA A 270 10.85 19.03 -1.06
CA ALA A 270 10.75 17.58 -1.02
C ALA A 270 11.68 16.93 -2.07
N GLU A 271 12.05 15.67 -1.85
CA GLU A 271 12.81 14.87 -2.81
C GLU A 271 11.86 14.04 -3.68
N ILE A 272 12.11 14.01 -4.99
CA ILE A 272 11.42 13.13 -5.93
C ILE A 272 11.86 11.67 -5.68
N LEU A 273 10.94 10.85 -5.19
CA LEU A 273 11.18 9.43 -4.95
C LEU A 273 11.18 8.61 -6.25
N ASP A 274 10.35 9.00 -7.21
CA ASP A 274 10.26 8.39 -8.54
C ASP A 274 9.57 9.33 -9.55
N VAL A 275 9.65 9.01 -10.84
CA VAL A 275 8.96 9.74 -11.92
C VAL A 275 8.30 8.76 -12.87
N ASP A 276 6.99 8.56 -12.70
CA ASP A 276 6.17 7.73 -13.58
C ASP A 276 5.53 8.61 -14.67
N VAL A 277 6.14 8.60 -15.85
CA VAL A 277 5.69 9.37 -17.01
C VAL A 277 4.43 8.75 -17.66
N GLU A 278 4.23 7.44 -17.51
CA GLU A 278 3.10 6.73 -18.13
C GLU A 278 1.82 6.96 -17.34
N ARG A 279 1.89 6.80 -16.01
CA ARG A 279 0.75 7.01 -15.08
C ARG A 279 0.60 8.47 -14.63
N ARG A 280 1.48 9.38 -15.09
CA ARG A 280 1.61 10.78 -14.64
C ARG A 280 1.65 10.87 -13.10
N ARG A 281 2.71 10.35 -12.47
CA ARG A 281 2.88 10.42 -11.01
C ARG A 281 4.31 10.79 -10.61
N VAL A 282 4.40 11.68 -9.61
CA VAL A 282 5.65 12.11 -8.99
C VAL A 282 5.49 11.98 -7.47
N PRO A 283 5.79 10.81 -6.88
CA PRO A 283 5.85 10.67 -5.44
C PRO A 283 7.03 11.47 -4.85
N LEU A 284 6.76 12.18 -3.77
CA LEU A 284 7.68 13.08 -3.07
C LEU A 284 7.91 12.63 -1.63
N SER A 285 9.04 13.06 -1.05
CA SER A 285 9.38 12.82 0.36
C SER A 285 9.92 14.06 1.06
N LEU A 286 9.35 14.40 2.22
CA LEU A 286 9.92 15.38 3.15
C LEU A 286 10.92 14.72 4.10
N LYS A 287 10.73 13.45 4.45
CA LYS A 287 11.65 12.75 5.36
C LYS A 287 12.99 12.43 4.73
N ALA A 288 13.07 12.31 3.39
CA ALA A 288 14.35 12.11 2.69
C ALA A 288 15.35 13.25 2.95
N LEU A 289 14.86 14.48 3.19
CA LEU A 289 15.67 15.65 3.57
C LEU A 289 16.01 15.72 5.07
N GLN A 290 15.50 14.78 5.87
CA GLN A 290 15.69 14.75 7.33
C GLN A 290 16.67 13.63 7.70
N ASP A 291 17.60 13.90 8.63
CA ASP A 291 18.48 12.87 9.18
C ASP A 291 17.66 11.70 9.75
N ASP A 292 17.98 10.46 9.36
CA ASP A 292 17.31 9.29 9.92
C ASP A 292 17.61 9.17 11.42
N PRO A 293 16.60 9.32 12.32
CA PRO A 293 16.81 9.24 13.75
C PRO A 293 17.33 7.88 14.23
N LEU A 294 17.17 6.80 13.45
CA LEU A 294 17.77 5.50 13.80
C LEU A 294 19.30 5.51 13.69
N ILE A 295 19.90 6.34 12.83
CA ILE A 295 21.36 6.53 12.76
C ILE A 295 21.85 7.20 14.06
N GLN A 296 21.10 8.18 14.58
CA GLN A 296 21.39 8.82 15.87
C GLN A 296 21.23 7.82 17.04
N LEU A 297 20.20 6.97 17.02
CA LEU A 297 20.01 5.90 17.99
C LEU A 297 21.09 4.81 17.90
N GLN A 298 21.66 4.56 16.73
CA GLN A 298 22.77 3.62 16.57
C GLN A 298 24.03 4.08 17.33
N GLN A 299 24.27 5.39 17.43
CA GLN A 299 25.33 5.95 18.30
C GLN A 299 25.03 5.81 19.80
N ARG A 300 23.78 5.48 20.16
CA ARG A 300 23.32 5.23 21.54
C ARG A 300 23.33 3.74 21.91
N ILE A 301 23.83 2.85 21.04
CA ILE A 301 24.06 1.44 21.41
C ILE A 301 24.97 1.36 22.65
N GLY A 302 24.58 0.51 23.59
CA GLY A 302 25.22 0.38 24.90
C GLY A 302 24.75 1.39 25.96
N GLN A 303 24.00 2.44 25.59
CA GLN A 303 23.41 3.36 26.56
C GLN A 303 22.20 2.74 27.26
N THR A 304 22.06 3.04 28.55
CA THR A 304 20.87 2.74 29.34
C THR A 304 19.86 3.86 29.18
N VAL A 305 18.63 3.51 28.85
CA VAL A 305 17.46 4.40 28.72
C VAL A 305 16.36 3.92 29.68
N THR A 306 15.49 4.84 30.09
CA THR A 306 14.36 4.52 30.96
C THR A 306 13.09 5.04 30.31
N GLY A 307 12.12 4.17 30.07
CA GLY A 307 10.88 4.54 29.40
C GLY A 307 9.73 3.56 29.68
N PRO A 308 8.49 3.94 29.41
CA PRO A 308 7.33 3.08 29.62
C PRO A 308 7.31 1.92 28.62
N ALA A 309 6.84 0.76 29.07
CA ALA A 309 6.38 -0.32 28.20
C ALA A 309 5.11 0.13 27.47
N THR A 310 5.14 0.17 26.14
CA THR A 310 4.04 0.69 25.32
C THR A 310 3.14 -0.41 24.77
N LYS A 311 3.72 -1.57 24.41
CA LYS A 311 2.98 -2.76 23.97
C LYS A 311 3.63 -4.04 24.52
N ILE A 312 2.83 -4.94 25.08
CA ILE A 312 3.28 -6.27 25.52
C ILE A 312 2.91 -7.30 24.45
N VAL A 313 3.80 -8.24 24.14
CA VAL A 313 3.60 -9.30 23.13
C VAL A 313 4.11 -10.65 23.67
N PRO A 314 3.66 -11.81 23.15
CA PRO A 314 4.04 -13.12 23.70
C PRO A 314 5.55 -13.43 23.75
N PHE A 315 6.34 -12.72 22.97
CA PHE A 315 7.80 -12.83 22.90
C PHE A 315 8.57 -11.66 23.55
N GLY A 316 7.92 -10.69 24.20
CA GLY A 316 8.61 -9.56 24.83
C GLY A 316 7.75 -8.35 25.14
N ALA A 317 8.39 -7.21 25.39
CA ALA A 317 7.74 -5.92 25.58
C ALA A 317 8.40 -4.87 24.67
N PHE A 318 7.60 -4.04 24.02
CA PHE A 318 8.06 -2.80 23.41
C PHE A 318 8.19 -1.73 24.49
N VAL A 319 9.34 -1.07 24.53
CA VAL A 319 9.70 -0.04 25.50
C VAL A 319 10.16 1.19 24.73
N ARG A 320 9.62 2.36 25.06
CA ARG A 320 10.01 3.61 24.39
C ARG A 320 11.42 4.03 24.81
N VAL A 321 12.27 4.40 23.86
CA VAL A 321 13.72 4.71 24.07
C VAL A 321 14.06 6.20 23.99
N GLU A 322 13.03 7.04 23.84
CA GLU A 322 13.11 8.50 23.87
C GLU A 322 12.06 9.09 24.82
N ASP A 323 12.37 10.27 25.36
CA ASP A 323 11.54 10.98 26.36
C ASP A 323 10.28 11.65 25.78
N ARG A 324 10.06 11.53 24.47
CA ARG A 324 8.93 12.08 23.71
C ARG A 324 7.80 11.07 23.53
N SER A 325 6.56 11.53 23.41
CA SER A 325 5.38 10.65 23.27
C SER A 325 5.37 9.83 21.98
N ASP A 326 5.83 10.44 20.89
CA ASP A 326 6.03 9.91 19.52
C ASP A 326 7.39 9.21 19.32
N GLY A 327 8.09 8.90 20.41
CA GLY A 327 9.45 8.36 20.38
C GLY A 327 9.54 6.92 19.91
N PHE A 328 10.71 6.55 19.37
CA PHE A 328 10.96 5.18 18.92
C PHE A 328 10.84 4.14 20.04
N GLU A 329 10.45 2.93 19.65
CA GLU A 329 10.27 1.78 20.54
C GLU A 329 11.32 0.70 20.23
N GLY A 330 11.81 0.06 21.28
CA GLY A 330 12.67 -1.12 21.17
C GLY A 330 12.03 -2.35 21.79
N LEU A 331 12.32 -3.52 21.22
CA LEU A 331 11.85 -4.80 21.71
C LEU A 331 12.80 -5.35 22.78
N LEU A 332 12.30 -5.47 23.99
CA LEU A 332 12.89 -6.23 25.08
C LEU A 332 12.35 -7.67 25.04
N HIS A 333 13.17 -8.63 24.62
CA HIS A 333 12.73 -10.02 24.46
C HIS A 333 12.36 -10.68 25.81
N ARG A 334 11.41 -11.62 25.82
CA ARG A 334 10.91 -12.30 27.04
C ARG A 334 11.99 -12.90 27.92
N SER A 335 13.10 -13.37 27.32
CA SER A 335 14.27 -13.90 28.03
C SER A 335 14.96 -12.88 28.95
N GLU A 336 14.78 -11.59 28.69
CA GLU A 336 15.35 -10.47 29.45
C GLU A 336 14.40 -9.96 30.55
N LEU A 337 13.16 -10.45 30.58
CA LEU A 337 12.17 -10.06 31.58
C LEU A 337 12.36 -10.79 32.92
N ALA A 338 13.12 -11.90 32.91
CA ALA A 338 13.48 -12.68 34.11
C ALA A 338 12.28 -13.10 35.00
N GLY A 339 11.12 -13.35 34.38
CA GLY A 339 9.88 -13.75 35.08
C GLY A 339 9.10 -12.61 35.73
N ILE A 340 9.53 -11.35 35.57
CA ILE A 340 8.75 -10.19 36.01
C ILE A 340 7.51 -10.04 35.13
N HIS A 341 6.34 -9.89 35.76
CA HIS A 341 5.10 -9.53 35.09
C HIS A 341 5.13 -8.02 34.81
N ILE A 342 4.82 -7.62 33.57
CA ILE A 342 4.93 -6.24 33.10
C ILE A 342 3.61 -5.86 32.45
N GLN A 343 3.12 -4.66 32.75
CA GLN A 343 1.92 -4.06 32.19
C GLN A 343 2.28 -2.87 31.28
N VAL A 344 1.36 -2.52 30.37
CA VAL A 344 1.51 -1.31 29.57
C VAL A 344 1.48 -0.09 30.51
N GLY A 345 2.48 0.79 30.37
CA GLY A 345 2.72 1.93 31.25
C GLY A 345 3.87 1.73 32.24
N ASP A 346 4.29 0.48 32.52
CA ASP A 346 5.38 0.21 33.46
C ASP A 346 6.70 0.82 32.97
N VAL A 347 7.34 1.63 33.82
CA VAL A 347 8.61 2.29 33.50
C VAL A 347 9.76 1.31 33.68
N LEU A 348 10.45 1.00 32.58
CA LEU A 348 11.54 0.03 32.51
C LEU A 348 12.86 0.71 32.18
N THR A 349 13.89 0.42 32.99
CA THR A 349 15.27 0.75 32.67
C THR A 349 15.90 -0.39 31.87
N VAL A 350 16.38 -0.06 30.67
CA VAL A 350 16.80 -0.99 29.61
C VAL A 350 17.99 -0.44 28.85
N LYS A 351 18.84 -1.30 28.29
CA LYS A 351 20.02 -0.92 27.52
C LYS A 351 19.78 -1.18 26.03
N ILE A 352 20.15 -0.24 25.17
CA ILE A 352 20.07 -0.41 23.71
C ILE A 352 21.14 -1.43 23.30
N ALA A 353 20.73 -2.64 22.93
CA ALA A 353 21.63 -3.72 22.56
C ALA A 353 22.07 -3.63 21.09
N GLN A 354 21.12 -3.33 20.20
CA GLN A 354 21.35 -3.24 18.76
C GLN A 354 20.30 -2.30 18.14
N VAL A 355 20.70 -1.58 17.09
CA VAL A 355 19.80 -0.84 16.20
C VAL A 355 20.05 -1.36 14.79
N ASP A 356 18.99 -1.86 14.15
CA ASP A 356 18.95 -2.29 12.76
C ASP A 356 18.24 -1.22 11.95
N THR A 357 19.01 -0.39 11.23
CA THR A 357 18.50 0.71 10.40
C THR A 357 17.75 0.20 9.18
N MET A 358 18.15 -0.94 8.61
CA MET A 358 17.54 -1.52 7.41
C MET A 358 16.17 -2.13 7.69
N ARG A 359 16.04 -2.87 8.80
CA ARG A 359 14.76 -3.44 9.24
C ARG A 359 13.96 -2.51 10.16
N ARG A 360 14.48 -1.31 10.42
CA ARG A 360 13.98 -0.29 11.39
C ARG A 360 13.58 -0.89 12.75
N ARG A 361 14.47 -1.69 13.34
CA ARG A 361 14.23 -2.38 14.64
C ARG A 361 15.28 -2.01 15.67
N ILE A 362 14.84 -1.79 16.90
CA ILE A 362 15.71 -1.58 18.07
C ILE A 362 15.54 -2.80 18.99
N GLN A 363 16.66 -3.41 19.38
CA GLN A 363 16.68 -4.52 20.35
C GLN A 363 17.21 -4.02 21.69
N LEU A 364 16.52 -4.42 22.76
CA LEU A 364 16.82 -4.01 24.13
C LEU A 364 17.26 -5.21 24.98
N THR A 365 18.08 -4.93 25.99
CA THR A 365 18.52 -5.90 27.00
C THR A 365 18.38 -5.30 28.40
N ARG A 366 18.25 -6.16 29.42
CA ARG A 366 18.36 -5.77 30.84
C ARG A 366 19.64 -6.28 31.49
N ARG A 367 20.52 -6.92 30.71
CA ARG A 367 21.86 -7.33 31.17
C ARG A 367 22.78 -6.09 31.23
N PRO A 368 23.72 -6.07 32.20
CA PRO A 368 24.62 -4.94 32.41
C PRO A 368 25.55 -4.63 31.22
#